data_AF-A0A511HP57-F1
#
_entry.id   AF-A0A511HP57-F1
#
_cell.length_a   1.000
_cell.length_b   1.000
_cell.length_c   1.000
_cell.angle_alpha   90.00
_cell.angle_beta   90.00
_cell.angle_gamma   90.00
#
_symmetry.space_group_name_H-M   'P 1'
#
loop_
_entity.id
_entity.type
_entity.pdbx_description
1 polymer ?
#
loop_
_entity_poly.entity_id
_entity_poly.type
_entity_poly.pdbx_seq_one_letter_code
_entity_poly.pdbx_strand_id
1 'polypeptide(L)'
;MSSPRGYDPKSPPAGPPPKRKRGRPAKWNGPASTLTFAIHQEVCTRLKAGATKRMAAALAGTTEVRLQGWLRRGREAIEQGKRSRYTELVHDVERAEAEYQMGLVELSNAAIIDKTMNDKPIRWRLSVAAPKDFTVPREAPVAAGNGLGPLFDLVTPEQARSRLDERLARFLVEHDKEEAAMAEPPPSEDAAEATAEDSDGS
;
A
#
# COMPACT_ATOMS: atom_id res chain seq x y z
N MET A 1 -32.35 -48.67 5.79
CA MET A 1 -31.69 -47.44 5.29
C MET A 1 -30.93 -46.82 6.45
N SER A 2 -29.61 -46.67 6.36
CA SER A 2 -28.76 -46.22 7.48
C SER A 2 -28.64 -44.69 7.45
N SER A 3 -29.03 -44.01 8.52
CA SER A 3 -28.97 -42.55 8.62
C SER A 3 -27.54 -42.02 8.55
N PRO A 4 -27.31 -40.84 7.94
CA PRO A 4 -26.00 -40.20 7.94
C PRO A 4 -25.62 -39.83 9.37
N ARG A 5 -24.58 -40.47 9.91
CA ARG A 5 -24.05 -40.13 11.23
C ARG A 5 -23.43 -38.73 11.15
N GLY A 6 -24.20 -37.73 11.56
CA GLY A 6 -23.69 -36.39 11.86
C GLY A 6 -22.63 -36.46 12.96
N TYR A 7 -21.61 -35.63 12.83
CA TYR A 7 -20.58 -35.46 13.84
C TYR A 7 -21.16 -34.61 14.99
N ASP A 8 -21.42 -35.24 16.14
CA ASP A 8 -21.86 -34.56 17.36
C ASP A 8 -20.63 -34.28 18.26
N PRO A 9 -20.27 -33.00 18.49
CA PRO A 9 -19.12 -32.62 19.31
C PRO A 9 -19.31 -32.91 20.82
N LYS A 10 -20.51 -33.30 21.27
CA LYS A 10 -20.81 -33.55 22.70
C LYS A 10 -20.83 -35.03 23.09
N SER A 11 -20.76 -35.96 22.13
CA SER A 11 -20.86 -37.40 22.38
C SER A 11 -19.61 -38.14 21.88
N PRO A 12 -18.49 -38.19 22.64
CA PRO A 12 -17.37 -39.05 22.30
C PRO A 12 -17.80 -40.52 22.33
N PRO A 13 -17.22 -41.40 21.49
CA PRO A 13 -17.58 -42.81 21.44
C PRO A 13 -17.34 -43.47 22.82
N ALA A 14 -18.41 -43.98 23.41
CA ALA A 14 -18.42 -44.65 24.70
C ALA A 14 -17.69 -46.00 24.62
N GLY A 15 -16.42 -46.01 25.02
CA GLY A 15 -15.66 -47.25 25.20
C GLY A 15 -14.29 -46.98 25.84
N PRO A 16 -13.80 -47.87 26.72
CA PRO A 16 -12.46 -47.75 27.27
C PRO A 16 -11.41 -47.80 26.14
N PRO A 17 -10.35 -46.99 26.19
CA PRO A 17 -9.34 -46.98 25.14
C PRO A 17 -8.68 -48.36 25.04
N PRO A 18 -8.52 -48.93 23.83
CA PRO A 18 -7.93 -50.25 23.67
C PRO A 18 -6.53 -50.28 24.28
N LYS A 19 -6.27 -51.26 25.16
CA LYS A 19 -4.96 -51.48 25.79
C LYS A 19 -3.88 -51.55 24.70
N ARG A 20 -3.01 -50.53 24.64
CA ARG A 20 -1.89 -50.46 23.69
C ARG A 20 -0.96 -51.66 23.93
N LYS A 21 -0.84 -52.57 22.96
CA LYS A 21 0.18 -53.63 22.98
C LYS A 21 1.56 -52.97 23.01
N ARG A 22 2.27 -53.11 24.13
CA ARG A 22 3.68 -52.68 24.27
C ARG A 22 4.53 -53.45 23.26
N GLY A 23 5.32 -52.76 22.45
CA GLY A 23 6.39 -53.39 21.66
C GLY A 23 6.28 -53.35 20.14
N ARG A 24 5.31 -52.66 19.51
CA ARG A 24 5.50 -52.30 18.09
C ARG A 24 6.41 -51.07 18.01
N PRO A 25 7.52 -51.10 17.25
CA PRO A 25 8.24 -49.87 16.93
C PRO A 25 7.24 -48.89 16.35
N ALA A 26 7.40 -47.60 16.66
CA ALA A 26 6.50 -46.57 16.16
C ALA A 26 6.43 -46.72 14.64
N LYS A 27 5.33 -47.30 14.14
CA LYS A 27 5.06 -47.37 12.71
C LYS A 27 5.10 -45.92 12.30
N TRP A 28 6.14 -45.53 11.54
CA TRP A 28 6.33 -44.16 11.11
C TRP A 28 5.06 -43.79 10.37
N ASN A 29 4.15 -43.13 11.08
CA ASN A 29 2.89 -42.72 10.52
C ASN A 29 3.31 -41.58 9.60
N GLY A 30 3.37 -41.88 8.30
CA GLY A 30 3.59 -40.87 7.29
C GLY A 30 2.62 -39.70 7.49
N PRO A 31 2.92 -38.54 6.89
CA PRO A 31 2.16 -37.33 7.12
C PRO A 31 0.66 -37.56 6.96
N ALA A 32 -0.11 -36.98 7.88
CA ALA A 32 -1.55 -37.21 7.94
C ALA A 32 -2.21 -36.83 6.60
N SER A 33 -2.90 -37.79 5.99
CA SER A 33 -3.57 -37.64 4.71
C SER A 33 -4.99 -37.07 4.83
N THR A 34 -5.58 -37.17 6.01
CA THR A 34 -6.96 -36.79 6.31
C THR A 34 -6.95 -35.59 7.24
N LEU A 35 -7.71 -34.55 6.89
CA LEU A 35 -7.92 -33.40 7.78
C LEU A 35 -8.65 -33.90 9.03
N THR A 36 -8.06 -33.71 10.21
CA THR A 36 -8.72 -33.96 11.50
C THR A 36 -8.98 -32.64 12.20
N PHE A 37 -9.84 -32.63 13.21
CA PHE A 37 -10.09 -31.43 14.00
C PHE A 37 -8.81 -30.90 14.67
N ALA A 38 -7.96 -31.80 15.19
CA ALA A 38 -6.67 -31.44 15.78
C ALA A 38 -5.73 -30.77 14.76
N ILE A 39 -5.63 -31.31 13.53
CA ILE A 39 -4.82 -30.71 12.47
C ILE A 39 -5.38 -29.36 12.05
N HIS A 40 -6.71 -29.25 11.93
CA HIS A 40 -7.37 -27.99 11.60
C HIS A 40 -7.02 -26.91 12.63
N GLN A 41 -7.26 -27.18 13.91
CA GLN A 41 -7.00 -26.24 14.99
C GLN A 41 -5.52 -25.85 15.05
N GLU A 42 -4.61 -26.83 14.98
CA GLU A 42 -3.17 -26.59 15.04
C GLU A 42 -2.70 -25.70 13.88
N VAL A 43 -3.16 -25.97 12.66
CA VAL A 43 -2.83 -25.13 11.50
C VAL A 43 -3.27 -23.69 11.73
N CYS A 44 -4.52 -23.46 12.15
CA CYS A 44 -5.04 -22.12 12.39
C CYS A 44 -4.28 -21.42 13.53
N THR A 45 -3.99 -22.10 14.63
CA THR A 45 -3.20 -21.55 15.75
C THR A 45 -1.79 -21.14 15.30
N ARG A 46 -1.12 -21.94 14.46
CA ARG A 46 0.22 -21.61 13.96
C ARG A 46 0.20 -20.45 12.96
N LEU A 47 -0.82 -20.37 12.11
CA LEU A 47 -0.98 -19.25 11.19
C LEU A 47 -1.25 -17.94 11.93
N LYS A 48 -2.10 -17.95 12.97
CA LYS A 48 -2.31 -16.79 13.87
C LYS A 48 -1.02 -16.31 14.52
N ALA A 49 -0.11 -17.23 14.84
CA ALA A 49 1.22 -16.91 15.38
C ALA A 49 2.23 -16.43 14.31
N GLY A 50 1.83 -16.33 13.03
CA GLY A 50 2.66 -15.83 11.94
C GLY A 50 3.52 -16.89 11.24
N ALA A 51 3.28 -18.18 11.49
CA ALA A 51 3.93 -19.26 10.76
C ALA A 51 3.49 -19.27 9.28
N THR A 52 4.36 -19.71 8.38
CA THR A 52 3.98 -19.93 6.98
C THR A 52 3.10 -21.18 6.86
N LYS A 53 2.33 -21.32 5.78
CA LYS A 53 1.51 -22.53 5.50
C LYS A 53 2.34 -23.81 5.53
N ARG A 54 3.57 -23.76 5.01
CA ARG A 54 4.52 -24.87 5.06
C ARG A 54 4.89 -25.25 6.49
N MET A 55 5.24 -24.27 7.32
CA MET A 55 5.59 -24.49 8.73
C MET A 55 4.39 -24.98 9.54
N ALA A 56 3.23 -24.35 9.38
CA ALA A 56 1.99 -24.74 10.04
C ALA A 56 1.59 -26.18 9.69
N ALA A 57 1.67 -26.56 8.40
CA ALA A 57 1.42 -27.92 7.95
C ALA A 57 2.40 -28.93 8.57
N ALA A 58 3.70 -28.62 8.59
CA ALA A 58 4.72 -29.49 9.16
C ALA A 58 4.52 -29.68 10.68
N LEU A 59 4.23 -28.60 11.42
CA LEU A 59 3.97 -28.65 12.86
C LEU A 59 2.68 -29.40 13.20
N ALA A 60 1.66 -29.31 12.33
CA ALA A 60 0.43 -30.08 12.46
C ALA A 60 0.56 -31.55 12.01
N GLY A 61 1.76 -32.01 11.60
CA GLY A 61 2.00 -33.39 11.20
C GLY A 61 1.43 -33.77 9.82
N THR A 62 1.30 -32.80 8.92
CA THR A 62 0.90 -33.00 7.52
C THR A 62 1.92 -32.37 6.56
N THR A 63 1.62 -32.35 5.26
CA THR A 63 2.46 -31.67 4.25
C THR A 63 1.74 -30.45 3.68
N GLU A 64 2.52 -29.49 3.20
CA GLU A 64 1.99 -28.30 2.53
C GLU A 64 1.10 -28.67 1.33
N VAL A 65 1.51 -29.67 0.54
CA VAL A 65 0.74 -30.14 -0.62
C VAL A 65 -0.67 -30.62 -0.21
N ARG A 66 -0.78 -31.30 0.93
CA ARG A 66 -2.08 -31.76 1.45
C ARG A 66 -2.92 -30.59 1.94
N LEU A 67 -2.32 -29.66 2.66
CA LEU A 67 -3.00 -28.45 3.12
C LEU A 67 -3.53 -27.63 1.94
N GLN A 68 -2.72 -27.39 0.91
CA GLN A 68 -3.13 -26.71 -0.32
C GLN A 68 -4.27 -27.45 -1.03
N GLY A 69 -4.20 -28.79 -1.10
CA GLY A 69 -5.28 -29.60 -1.67
C GLY A 69 -6.57 -29.59 -0.85
N TRP A 70 -6.52 -29.39 0.46
CA TRP A 70 -7.71 -29.16 1.29
C TRP A 70 -8.29 -27.77 1.06
N LEU A 71 -7.44 -26.73 1.03
CA LEU A 71 -7.87 -25.36 0.78
C LEU A 71 -8.50 -25.20 -0.61
N ARG A 72 -7.90 -25.81 -1.65
CA ARG A 72 -8.46 -25.80 -3.01
C ARG A 72 -9.86 -26.41 -3.05
N ARG A 73 -10.04 -27.60 -2.47
CA ARG A 73 -11.37 -28.25 -2.38
C ARG A 73 -12.37 -27.44 -1.55
N GLY A 74 -11.90 -26.73 -0.52
CA GLY A 74 -12.73 -25.81 0.24
C GLY A 74 -13.23 -24.65 -0.61
N ARG A 75 -12.37 -24.01 -1.39
CA ARG A 75 -12.74 -22.91 -2.30
C ARG A 75 -13.70 -23.36 -3.40
N GLU A 76 -13.40 -24.50 -4.05
CA GLU A 76 -14.29 -25.12 -5.04
C GLU A 76 -15.68 -25.41 -4.45
N ALA A 77 -15.76 -25.86 -3.18
CA ALA A 77 -17.03 -26.11 -2.52
C ALA A 77 -17.79 -24.81 -2.17
N ILE A 78 -17.07 -23.74 -1.78
CA ILE A 78 -17.66 -22.40 -1.55
C ILE A 78 -18.26 -21.86 -2.85
N GLU A 79 -17.54 -21.94 -3.97
CA GLU A 79 -18.02 -21.51 -5.29
C GLU A 79 -19.28 -22.28 -5.73
N GLN A 80 -19.39 -23.55 -5.34
CA GLN A 80 -20.57 -24.39 -5.59
C GLN A 80 -21.71 -24.19 -4.58
N GLY A 81 -21.56 -23.28 -3.61
CA GLY A 81 -22.56 -23.06 -2.55
C GLY A 81 -22.72 -24.22 -1.57
N LYS A 82 -21.73 -25.12 -1.48
CA LYS A 82 -21.77 -26.31 -0.62
C LYS A 82 -20.97 -26.08 0.65
N ARG A 83 -21.54 -26.45 1.79
CA ARG A 83 -20.82 -26.48 3.07
C ARG A 83 -20.08 -27.80 3.24
N SER A 84 -18.80 -27.75 3.57
CA SER A 84 -17.99 -28.93 3.88
C SER A 84 -16.95 -28.64 4.96
N ARG A 85 -16.32 -29.66 5.54
CA ARG A 85 -15.21 -29.45 6.48
C ARG A 85 -14.06 -28.63 5.87
N TYR A 86 -13.88 -28.68 4.56
CA TYR A 86 -12.87 -27.90 3.86
C TYR A 86 -13.27 -26.44 3.68
N THR A 87 -14.57 -26.12 3.61
CA THR A 87 -15.03 -24.72 3.57
C THR A 87 -14.78 -24.05 4.91
N GLU A 88 -15.03 -24.75 6.02
CA GLU A 88 -14.72 -24.26 7.36
C GLU A 88 -13.22 -24.02 7.53
N LEU A 89 -12.37 -24.95 7.07
CA LEU A 89 -10.92 -24.75 7.06
C LEU A 89 -10.50 -23.49 6.29
N VAL A 90 -11.10 -23.22 5.12
CA VAL A 90 -10.75 -22.02 4.33
C VAL A 90 -11.08 -20.75 5.11
N HIS A 91 -12.30 -20.65 5.67
CA HIS A 91 -12.70 -19.48 6.45
C HIS A 91 -11.86 -19.28 7.71
N ASP A 92 -11.53 -20.36 8.43
CA ASP A 92 -10.73 -20.27 9.65
C ASP A 92 -9.27 -19.95 9.36
N VAL A 93 -8.73 -20.41 8.22
CA VAL A 93 -7.39 -20.02 7.75
C VAL A 93 -7.34 -18.56 7.33
N GLU A 94 -8.34 -18.07 6.59
CA GLU A 94 -8.43 -16.66 6.21
C GLU A 94 -8.59 -15.76 7.44
N ARG A 95 -9.41 -16.17 8.42
CA ARG A 95 -9.52 -15.50 9.71
C ARG A 95 -8.18 -15.48 10.45
N ALA A 96 -7.47 -16.61 10.51
CA ALA A 96 -6.17 -16.72 11.17
C ALA A 96 -5.12 -15.80 10.53
N GLU A 97 -5.10 -15.70 9.20
CA GLU A 97 -4.22 -14.80 8.47
C GLU A 97 -4.56 -13.34 8.73
N ALA A 98 -5.85 -12.98 8.75
CA ALA A 98 -6.30 -11.63 9.08
C ALA A 98 -5.96 -11.23 10.53
N GLU A 99 -6.16 -12.12 11.50
CA GLU A 99 -5.77 -11.87 12.90
C GLU A 99 -4.27 -11.61 13.04
N TYR A 100 -3.45 -12.39 12.33
CA TYR A 100 -2.00 -12.18 12.31
C TYR A 100 -1.63 -10.82 11.67
N GLN A 101 -2.26 -10.45 10.57
CA GLN A 101 -2.04 -9.16 9.92
C GLN A 101 -2.45 -7.98 10.81
N MET A 102 -3.57 -8.08 11.52
CA MET A 102 -3.99 -7.09 12.51
C MET A 102 -2.93 -6.93 13.61
N GLY A 103 -2.38 -8.03 14.13
CA GLY A 103 -1.28 -7.97 15.09
C GLY A 103 -0.02 -7.27 14.53
N LEU A 104 0.28 -7.43 13.24
CA LEU A 104 1.38 -6.66 12.61
C LEU A 104 1.08 -5.17 12.51
N VAL A 105 -0.16 -4.79 12.20
CA VAL A 105 -0.57 -3.38 12.16
C VAL A 105 -0.45 -2.75 13.54
N GLU A 106 -0.89 -3.46 14.59
CA GLU A 106 -0.73 -3.01 15.98
C GLU A 106 0.74 -2.82 16.35
N LEU A 107 1.62 -3.77 16.00
CA LEU A 107 3.05 -3.65 16.25
C LEU A 107 3.69 -2.50 15.46
N SER A 108 3.25 -2.25 14.22
CA SER A 108 3.73 -1.11 13.43
C SER A 108 3.33 0.21 14.08
N ASN A 109 2.08 0.33 14.54
CA ASN A 109 1.60 1.49 15.27
C ASN A 109 2.36 1.70 16.59
N ALA A 110 2.66 0.63 17.32
CA ALA A 110 3.46 0.71 18.54
C ALA A 110 4.89 1.21 18.26
N ALA A 111 5.50 0.78 17.15
CA ALA A 111 6.84 1.22 16.75
C ALA A 111 6.91 2.69 16.28
N ILE A 112 5.78 3.33 15.95
CA ILE A 112 5.73 4.79 15.72
C ILE A 112 6.01 5.54 17.03
N ILE A 113 5.49 5.01 18.15
CA ILE A 113 5.65 5.60 19.48
C ILE A 113 7.05 5.25 20.03
N ASP A 114 7.43 3.97 19.93
CA ASP A 114 8.72 3.48 20.39
C ASP A 114 9.78 3.50 19.29
N LYS A 115 10.63 4.53 19.31
CA LYS A 115 11.73 4.72 18.33
C LYS A 115 12.83 3.66 18.43
N THR A 116 12.87 2.83 19.47
CA THR A 116 13.86 1.75 19.60
C THR A 116 13.50 0.50 18.81
N MET A 117 12.23 0.37 18.40
CA MET A 117 11.72 -0.78 17.69
C MET A 117 11.97 -0.67 16.17
N ASN A 118 12.48 -1.75 15.58
CA ASN A 118 12.69 -1.80 14.13
C ASN A 118 11.38 -2.16 13.40
N ASP A 119 10.72 -1.14 12.87
CA ASP A 119 9.47 -1.26 12.10
C ASP A 119 9.67 -1.70 10.64
N LYS A 120 10.90 -1.60 10.09
CA LYS A 120 11.20 -2.00 8.70
C LYS A 120 10.73 -3.42 8.34
N PRO A 121 11.06 -4.48 9.12
CA PRO A 121 10.61 -5.84 8.82
C PRO A 121 9.08 -5.98 8.89
N ILE A 122 8.40 -5.23 9.76
CA ILE A 122 6.94 -5.28 9.92
C ILE A 122 6.27 -4.71 8.67
N ARG A 123 6.66 -3.50 8.26
CA ARG A 123 6.17 -2.87 7.02
C ARG A 123 6.47 -3.70 5.78
N TRP A 124 7.67 -4.28 5.68
CA TRP A 124 7.99 -5.17 4.56
C TRP A 124 7.08 -6.41 4.53
N ARG A 125 6.79 -7.02 5.70
CA ARG A 125 5.90 -8.18 5.74
C ARG A 125 4.47 -7.82 5.34
N LEU A 126 3.97 -6.67 5.79
CA LEU A 126 2.65 -6.15 5.41
C LEU A 126 2.56 -5.86 3.89
N SER A 127 3.59 -5.23 3.31
CA SER A 127 3.60 -4.91 1.87
C SER A 127 3.64 -6.14 0.97
N VAL A 128 4.25 -7.24 1.42
CA VAL A 128 4.26 -8.52 0.69
C VAL A 128 2.94 -9.27 0.87
N ALA A 129 2.36 -9.26 2.07
CA ALA A 129 1.16 -10.04 2.39
C ALA A 129 -0.13 -9.45 1.79
N ALA A 130 -0.28 -8.13 1.83
CA ALA A 130 -1.43 -7.43 1.27
C ALA A 130 -0.96 -6.16 0.52
N PRO A 131 -0.37 -6.33 -0.69
CA PRO A 131 0.18 -5.19 -1.43
C PRO A 131 -0.87 -4.13 -1.75
N LYS A 132 -2.11 -4.54 -2.02
CA LYS A 132 -3.20 -3.62 -2.34
C LYS A 132 -3.55 -2.66 -1.19
N ASP A 133 -3.38 -3.13 0.04
CA ASP A 133 -3.78 -2.39 1.24
C ASP A 133 -2.61 -1.61 1.86
N PHE A 134 -1.38 -2.12 1.70
CA PHE A 134 -0.19 -1.57 2.37
C PHE A 134 0.90 -1.04 1.43
N THR A 135 0.65 -0.96 0.12
CA THR A 135 1.55 -0.27 -0.81
C THR A 135 0.83 0.87 -1.52
N VAL A 136 1.53 2.01 -1.64
CA VAL A 136 1.09 3.08 -2.51
C VAL A 136 1.33 2.61 -3.95
N PRO A 137 0.33 2.64 -4.85
CA PRO A 137 0.55 2.35 -6.25
C PRO A 137 1.69 3.22 -6.76
N ARG A 138 2.77 2.58 -7.22
CA ARG A 138 3.84 3.31 -7.87
C ARG A 138 3.25 3.82 -9.17
N GLU A 139 2.97 5.12 -9.25
CA GLU A 139 2.60 5.76 -10.51
C GLU A 139 3.63 5.29 -11.55
N ALA A 140 3.13 4.74 -12.66
CA ALA A 140 4.01 4.38 -13.76
C ALA A 140 4.84 5.63 -14.06
N PRO A 141 6.17 5.53 -14.22
CA PRO A 141 6.92 6.68 -14.70
C PRO A 141 6.23 7.09 -15.99
N VAL A 142 5.63 8.29 -15.99
CA VAL A 142 5.03 8.87 -17.19
C VAL A 142 6.07 8.67 -18.27
N ALA A 143 5.71 7.93 -19.32
CA ALA A 143 6.65 7.54 -20.36
C ALA A 143 7.37 8.82 -20.78
N ALA A 144 8.65 8.91 -20.39
CA ALA A 144 9.47 10.05 -20.67
C ALA A 144 9.72 10.03 -22.18
N GLY A 145 8.78 10.58 -22.93
CA GLY A 145 9.10 11.21 -24.21
C GLY A 145 10.16 12.24 -23.88
N ASN A 146 11.41 11.88 -24.16
CA ASN A 146 12.64 12.65 -23.92
C ASN A 146 13.06 12.82 -22.46
N GLY A 147 13.42 11.73 -21.76
CA GLY A 147 14.59 11.63 -20.87
C GLY A 147 14.87 12.71 -19.79
N LEU A 148 13.97 13.64 -19.52
CA LEU A 148 14.09 14.71 -18.53
C LEU A 148 12.88 14.57 -17.61
N GLY A 149 13.15 14.33 -16.34
CA GLY A 149 12.16 13.96 -15.33
C GLY A 149 11.02 14.98 -15.15
N PRO A 150 10.01 14.61 -14.36
CA PRO A 150 8.77 15.37 -14.24
C PRO A 150 9.00 16.53 -13.28
N LEU A 151 9.41 17.71 -13.77
CA LEU A 151 9.14 19.00 -13.11
C LEU A 151 9.55 20.25 -13.90
N PHE A 152 10.12 20.11 -15.10
CA PHE A 152 10.38 21.25 -15.96
C PHE A 152 9.51 21.08 -17.20
N ASP A 153 8.53 21.98 -17.36
CA ASP A 153 7.97 22.22 -18.68
C ASP A 153 9.16 22.42 -19.63
N LEU A 154 9.35 21.48 -20.55
CA LEU A 154 10.34 21.64 -21.61
C LEU A 154 9.84 22.79 -22.49
N VAL A 155 10.18 24.01 -22.10
CA VAL A 155 10.18 25.15 -23.00
C VAL A 155 11.09 24.74 -24.13
N THR A 156 10.52 24.49 -25.31
CA THR A 156 11.32 24.15 -26.47
C THR A 156 12.28 25.31 -26.76
N PRO A 157 13.45 25.05 -27.37
CA PRO A 157 14.39 26.13 -27.71
C PRO A 157 13.72 27.27 -28.50
N GLU A 158 12.69 26.95 -29.29
CA GLU A 158 11.88 27.91 -30.04
C GLU A 158 10.99 28.76 -29.13
N GLN A 159 10.33 28.15 -28.14
CA GLN A 159 9.53 28.88 -27.14
C GLN A 159 10.38 29.74 -26.20
N ALA A 160 11.63 29.32 -25.94
CA ALA A 160 12.57 30.12 -25.17
C ALA A 160 13.00 31.37 -25.97
N ARG A 161 13.24 31.22 -27.27
CA ARG A 161 13.56 32.33 -28.18
C ARG A 161 12.42 33.32 -28.29
N SER A 162 11.20 32.86 -28.55
CA SER A 162 10.05 33.78 -28.69
C SER A 162 9.80 34.58 -27.41
N ARG A 163 9.94 33.96 -26.23
CA ARG A 163 9.80 34.65 -24.94
C ARG A 163 10.93 35.66 -24.67
N LEU A 164 12.14 35.40 -25.17
CA LEU A 164 13.25 36.35 -25.08
C LEU A 164 13.02 37.52 -26.04
N ASP A 165 12.59 37.25 -27.28
CA ASP A 165 12.31 38.27 -28.28
C ASP A 165 11.20 39.21 -27.81
N GLU A 166 10.12 38.67 -27.22
CA GLU A 166 9.04 39.47 -26.62
C GLU A 166 9.51 40.34 -25.46
N ARG A 167 10.42 39.84 -24.62
CA ARG A 167 10.98 40.62 -23.49
C ARG A 167 11.92 41.70 -23.97
N LEU A 168 12.75 41.40 -24.98
CA LEU A 168 13.70 42.35 -25.55
C LEU A 168 12.96 43.48 -26.28
N ALA A 169 11.89 43.16 -27.01
CA ALA A 169 11.03 44.15 -27.64
C ALA A 169 10.37 45.09 -26.63
N ARG A 170 9.87 44.57 -25.50
CA ARG A 170 9.32 45.42 -24.42
C ARG A 170 10.38 46.31 -23.78
N PHE A 171 11.56 45.76 -23.52
CA PHE A 171 12.66 46.50 -22.92
C PHE A 171 13.11 47.68 -23.79
N LEU A 172 13.24 47.48 -25.11
CA LEU A 172 13.60 48.57 -26.02
C LEU A 172 12.52 49.67 -26.04
N VAL A 173 11.24 49.32 -26.05
CA VAL A 173 10.15 50.30 -26.01
C VAL A 173 10.12 51.07 -24.68
N GLU A 174 10.43 50.42 -23.56
CA GLU A 174 10.54 51.08 -22.25
C GLU A 174 11.75 52.01 -22.20
N HIS A 175 12.90 51.55 -22.71
CA HIS A 175 14.12 52.35 -22.76
C HIS A 175 13.99 53.58 -23.68
N ASP A 176 13.40 53.45 -24.86
CA ASP A 176 13.15 54.58 -25.76
C ASP A 176 12.21 55.62 -25.12
N LYS A 177 11.24 55.17 -24.32
CA LYS A 177 10.37 56.08 -23.55
C LYS A 177 11.12 56.77 -22.41
N GLU A 178 12.01 56.06 -21.73
CA GLU A 178 12.85 56.62 -20.67
C GLU A 178 13.88 57.61 -21.23
N GLU A 179 14.48 57.33 -22.38
CA GLU A 179 15.35 58.28 -23.09
C GLU A 179 14.57 59.50 -23.59
N ALA A 180 13.37 59.32 -24.12
CA ALA A 180 12.51 60.44 -24.52
C ALA A 180 12.11 61.31 -23.31
N ALA A 181 11.83 60.70 -22.16
CA ALA A 181 11.52 61.41 -20.92
C ALA A 181 12.75 62.09 -20.29
N MET A 182 13.96 61.56 -20.52
CA MET A 182 15.21 62.19 -20.08
C MET A 182 15.73 63.26 -21.06
N ALA A 183 15.31 63.23 -22.33
CA ALA A 183 15.69 64.20 -23.35
C ALA A 183 14.79 65.46 -23.37
N GLU A 184 13.64 65.45 -22.68
CA GLU A 184 12.84 66.66 -22.44
C GLU A 184 13.46 67.48 -21.30
N PRO A 185 13.97 68.71 -21.54
CA PRO A 185 14.35 69.60 -20.45
C PRO A 185 13.09 70.05 -19.70
N PRO A 186 13.15 70.26 -18.37
CA PRO A 186 11.99 70.69 -17.60
C PRO A 186 11.49 72.06 -18.09
N PRO A 187 10.18 72.31 -18.16
CA PRO A 187 9.70 73.68 -18.29
C PRO A 187 10.06 74.46 -17.03
N SER A 188 11.06 75.34 -17.11
CA SER A 188 11.21 76.46 -16.19
C SER A 188 10.90 77.75 -16.93
N GLU A 189 9.67 78.25 -16.78
CA GLU A 189 9.33 79.65 -17.02
C GLU A 189 8.60 80.17 -15.77
N ASP A 190 9.36 80.52 -14.74
CA ASP A 190 8.99 81.67 -13.93
C ASP A 190 9.86 82.84 -14.42
N ALA A 191 9.18 83.92 -14.80
CA ALA A 191 9.66 85.28 -15.13
C ALA A 191 9.71 85.69 -16.62
N ALA A 192 8.52 86.02 -17.17
CA ALA A 192 8.37 87.08 -18.16
C ALA A 192 7.07 87.86 -17.95
N GLU A 193 6.91 88.50 -16.80
CA GLU A 193 6.21 89.79 -16.72
C GLU A 193 6.88 90.64 -15.63
N ALA A 194 7.97 91.28 -16.01
CA ALA A 194 8.63 92.30 -15.23
C ALA A 194 7.93 93.65 -15.46
N THR A 195 7.42 94.23 -14.37
CA THR A 195 7.53 95.66 -14.01
C THR A 195 7.29 96.72 -15.09
N ALA A 196 6.24 97.54 -14.94
CA ALA A 196 6.36 98.97 -14.59
C ALA A 196 4.98 99.67 -14.51
N GLU A 197 4.83 100.48 -13.47
CA GLU A 197 3.67 101.25 -13.03
C GLU A 197 3.42 102.55 -13.84
N ASP A 198 2.17 103.03 -13.73
CA ASP A 198 1.71 104.43 -13.56
C ASP A 198 1.39 105.40 -14.73
N SER A 199 0.31 106.18 -14.46
CA SER A 199 -0.08 107.52 -15.00
C SER A 199 -0.81 107.58 -16.37
N ASP A 200 -1.88 108.35 -16.64
CA ASP A 200 -2.83 109.21 -15.89
C ASP A 200 -3.92 109.72 -16.89
N GLY A 201 -5.11 110.07 -16.39
CA GLY A 201 -5.97 111.18 -16.84
C GLY A 201 -6.73 111.15 -18.17
N SER A 202 -8.06 110.98 -18.11
CA SER A 202 -9.08 111.99 -18.53
C SER A 202 -10.50 111.53 -18.20
#